data_AF-A0AAV1R1V4-F1
#
_entry.id   AF-A0AAV1R1V4-F1
#
_cell.length_a   1.000
_cell.length_b   1.000
_cell.length_c   1.000
_cell.angle_alpha   90.00
_cell.angle_beta   90.00
_cell.angle_gamma   90.00
#
_symmetry.space_group_name_H-M   'P 1'
#
loop_
_entity.id
_entity.type
_entity.pdbx_description
1 polymer ?
#
loop_
_entity_poly.entity_id
_entity_poly.type
_entity_poly.pdbx_seq_one_letter_code
_entity_poly.pdbx_strand_id
1 'polypeptide(L)'
;MAVYNHDVELDEFFSINLHSLLKLSLTKVWINDHAVRKLVASCPLIDDISLDRCSGFKNIDAVGGLLQLKKIQICLYLDLVDGVEIESCPESSHFLFSLRSEQHILKVDTCQSLKSLHPSSSFVTDLLFQHFASKFPVLESLTISECRKSKQMKISRWSLESWEISSCINIVDIEIDTPNLFTCNYHGFAVLHHVNGNLNLTCFTPSTFFGS
;
A
#
# COMPACT_ATOMS: atom_id res chain seq x y z
N MET A 1 -21.09 13.45 -11.03
CA MET A 1 -21.50 12.32 -10.19
C MET A 1 -21.38 11.08 -11.06
N ALA A 2 -20.22 10.44 -11.04
CA ALA A 2 -19.98 9.29 -11.89
C ALA A 2 -20.45 8.04 -11.12
N VAL A 3 -21.53 7.42 -11.60
CA VAL A 3 -21.97 6.11 -11.13
C VAL A 3 -21.14 5.11 -11.91
N TYR A 4 -20.10 4.57 -11.31
CA TYR A 4 -19.33 3.49 -11.89
C TYR A 4 -19.88 2.18 -11.35
N ASN A 5 -20.58 1.46 -12.23
CA ASN A 5 -21.00 0.09 -11.98
C ASN A 5 -19.75 -0.76 -11.72
N HIS A 6 -19.79 -1.59 -10.69
CA HIS A 6 -18.89 -2.74 -10.62
C HIS A 6 -19.13 -3.60 -11.87
N ASP A 7 -18.05 -4.00 -12.55
CA ASP A 7 -18.17 -4.84 -13.75
C ASP A 7 -18.73 -6.24 -13.38
N VAL A 8 -18.46 -6.67 -12.14
CA VAL A 8 -18.90 -7.96 -11.58
C VAL A 8 -19.20 -7.82 -10.08
N GLU A 9 -20.29 -8.43 -9.63
CA GLU A 9 -20.66 -8.57 -8.22
C GLU A 9 -20.47 -10.03 -7.78
N LEU A 10 -19.73 -10.24 -6.70
CA LEU A 10 -19.63 -11.53 -6.02
C LEU A 10 -20.45 -11.47 -4.73
N ASP A 11 -21.69 -11.95 -4.81
CA ASP A 11 -22.63 -11.99 -3.70
C ASP A 11 -22.57 -13.32 -2.92
N GLU A 12 -23.53 -13.59 -2.04
CA GLU A 12 -23.52 -14.81 -1.23
C GLU A 12 -23.83 -16.08 -2.04
N PHE A 13 -24.28 -15.95 -3.30
CA PHE A 13 -24.78 -17.04 -4.12
C PHE A 13 -23.75 -17.61 -5.11
N PHE A 14 -22.63 -16.92 -5.38
CA PHE A 14 -21.62 -17.50 -6.27
C PHE A 14 -21.07 -18.82 -5.70
N SER A 15 -20.88 -19.82 -6.54
CA SER A 15 -20.30 -21.10 -6.15
C SER A 15 -18.97 -21.27 -6.87
N ILE A 16 -17.89 -21.32 -6.10
CA ILE A 16 -16.55 -21.59 -6.59
C ILE A 16 -15.95 -22.71 -5.73
N ASN A 17 -15.22 -23.63 -6.36
CA ASN A 17 -14.58 -24.73 -5.66
C ASN A 17 -13.24 -25.05 -6.35
N LEU A 18 -12.21 -24.29 -5.98
CA LEU A 18 -10.89 -24.34 -6.63
C LEU A 18 -9.84 -24.69 -5.58
N HIS A 19 -9.87 -25.93 -5.10
CA HIS A 19 -8.98 -26.43 -4.03
C HIS A 19 -7.48 -26.31 -4.32
N SER A 20 -7.11 -26.23 -5.59
CA SER A 20 -5.71 -26.10 -6.03
C SER A 20 -5.32 -24.67 -6.42
N LEU A 21 -6.21 -23.69 -6.21
CA LEU A 21 -5.91 -22.29 -6.55
C LEU A 21 -4.85 -21.74 -5.58
N LEU A 22 -3.73 -21.29 -6.15
CA LEU A 22 -2.64 -20.67 -5.40
C LEU A 22 -2.70 -19.14 -5.46
N LYS A 23 -3.11 -18.58 -6.61
CA LYS A 23 -3.14 -17.14 -6.85
C LYS A 23 -4.51 -16.67 -7.25
N LEU A 24 -4.98 -15.60 -6.63
CA LEU A 24 -6.23 -14.93 -6.99
C LEU A 24 -5.96 -13.46 -7.33
N SER A 25 -6.43 -13.03 -8.49
CA SER A 25 -6.46 -11.61 -8.85
C SER A 25 -7.89 -11.22 -9.21
N LEU A 26 -8.43 -10.23 -8.50
CA LEU A 26 -9.72 -9.62 -8.79
C LEU A 26 -9.51 -8.17 -9.20
N THR A 27 -10.23 -7.74 -10.24
CA THR A 27 -10.14 -6.37 -10.75
C THR A 27 -11.54 -5.81 -10.96
N LYS A 28 -11.84 -4.64 -10.37
CA LYS A 28 -13.14 -3.93 -10.47
C LYS A 28 -14.34 -4.76 -9.98
N VAL A 29 -14.13 -5.59 -8.96
CA VAL A 29 -15.17 -6.47 -8.40
C VAL A 29 -15.72 -5.90 -7.10
N TRP A 30 -17.05 -5.88 -6.96
CA TRP A 30 -17.67 -5.72 -5.64
C TRP A 30 -17.69 -7.06 -4.92
N ILE A 31 -17.04 -7.11 -3.75
CA ILE A 31 -16.90 -8.31 -2.94
C ILE A 31 -17.00 -7.94 -1.47
N ASN A 32 -18.02 -8.44 -0.78
CA ASN A 32 -18.20 -8.18 0.66
C ASN A 32 -17.42 -9.18 1.52
N ASP A 33 -17.32 -8.92 2.84
CA ASP A 33 -16.59 -9.78 3.78
C ASP A 33 -17.12 -11.23 3.82
N HIS A 34 -18.41 -11.45 3.53
CA HIS A 34 -18.98 -12.79 3.45
C HIS A 34 -18.47 -13.55 2.22
N ALA A 35 -18.50 -12.90 1.06
CA ALA A 35 -17.98 -13.43 -0.19
C ALA A 35 -16.47 -13.75 -0.09
N VAL A 36 -15.67 -12.89 0.57
CA VAL A 36 -14.25 -13.18 0.85
C VAL A 36 -14.10 -14.45 1.69
N ARG A 37 -14.84 -14.59 2.79
CA ARG A 37 -14.78 -15.79 3.65
C ARG A 37 -15.17 -17.06 2.91
N LYS A 38 -16.20 -16.98 2.05
CA LYS A 38 -16.61 -18.09 1.19
C LYS A 38 -15.50 -18.49 0.23
N LEU A 39 -14.85 -17.51 -0.40
CA LEU A 39 -13.72 -17.74 -1.31
C LEU A 39 -12.56 -18.43 -0.59
N VAL A 40 -12.22 -17.97 0.62
CA VAL A 40 -11.17 -18.55 1.47
C VAL A 40 -11.48 -19.99 1.83
N ALA A 41 -12.73 -20.30 2.19
CA ALA A 41 -13.15 -21.67 2.49
C ALA A 41 -13.10 -22.59 1.26
N SER A 42 -13.43 -22.06 0.08
CA SER A 42 -13.42 -22.80 -1.19
C SER A 42 -12.03 -22.96 -1.82
N CYS A 43 -11.05 -22.16 -1.40
CA CYS A 43 -9.72 -22.09 -2.01
C CYS A 43 -8.62 -22.03 -0.91
N PRO A 44 -8.43 -23.10 -0.11
CA PRO A 44 -7.60 -23.05 1.09
C PRO A 44 -6.08 -22.95 0.83
N LEU A 45 -5.62 -23.17 -0.41
CA LEU A 45 -4.21 -23.16 -0.77
C LEU A 45 -3.71 -21.82 -1.33
N ILE A 46 -4.55 -20.78 -1.33
CA ILE A 46 -4.15 -19.46 -1.84
C ILE A 46 -2.97 -18.92 -1.03
N ASP A 47 -1.90 -18.55 -1.73
CA ASP A 47 -0.71 -17.90 -1.18
C ASP A 47 -0.50 -16.46 -1.67
N ASP A 48 -1.21 -16.03 -2.72
CA ASP A 48 -1.13 -14.68 -3.30
C ASP A 48 -2.52 -14.14 -3.67
N ILE A 49 -2.91 -13.01 -3.07
CA ILE A 49 -4.15 -12.29 -3.38
C ILE A 49 -3.82 -10.89 -3.90
N SER A 50 -4.44 -10.53 -5.02
CA SER A 50 -4.45 -9.17 -5.56
C SER A 50 -5.88 -8.66 -5.75
N LEU A 51 -6.22 -7.56 -5.09
CA LEU A 51 -7.50 -6.87 -5.22
C LEU A 51 -7.25 -5.49 -5.83
N ASP A 52 -7.59 -5.33 -7.11
CA ASP A 52 -7.42 -4.07 -7.85
C ASP A 52 -8.76 -3.40 -8.12
N ARG A 53 -8.97 -2.19 -7.60
CA ARG A 53 -10.23 -1.44 -7.74
C ARG A 53 -11.46 -2.22 -7.23
N CYS A 54 -11.28 -3.09 -6.25
CA CYS A 54 -12.36 -3.81 -5.58
C CYS A 54 -12.95 -2.98 -4.42
N SER A 55 -14.22 -3.18 -4.09
CA SER A 55 -14.89 -2.57 -2.94
C SER A 55 -15.88 -3.54 -2.28
N GLY A 56 -16.53 -3.12 -1.19
CA GLY A 56 -17.53 -3.90 -0.46
C GLY A 56 -16.98 -4.66 0.75
N PHE A 57 -15.67 -4.95 0.78
CA PHE A 57 -14.98 -5.56 1.91
C PHE A 57 -14.50 -4.48 2.90
N LYS A 58 -14.61 -4.78 4.19
CA LYS A 58 -14.23 -3.91 5.32
C LYS A 58 -13.18 -4.54 6.22
N ASN A 59 -13.08 -5.87 6.22
CA ASN A 59 -12.18 -6.59 7.11
C ASN A 59 -11.25 -7.48 6.29
N ILE A 60 -9.98 -7.10 6.17
CA ILE A 60 -9.01 -7.97 5.50
C ILE A 60 -8.76 -9.24 6.31
N ASP A 61 -9.06 -9.26 7.62
CA ASP A 61 -9.12 -10.45 8.47
C ASP A 61 -10.03 -11.56 7.92
N ALA A 62 -10.96 -11.23 7.01
CA ALA A 62 -11.73 -12.22 6.28
C ALA A 62 -10.84 -13.23 5.53
N VAL A 63 -9.60 -12.86 5.18
CA VAL A 63 -8.58 -13.76 4.58
C VAL A 63 -7.76 -14.54 5.61
N GLY A 64 -7.95 -14.30 6.91
CA GLY A 64 -7.18 -14.93 8.00
C GLY A 64 -7.32 -16.45 8.07
N GLY A 65 -8.30 -17.04 7.38
CA GLY A 65 -8.41 -18.49 7.20
C GLY A 65 -7.36 -19.10 6.24
N LEU A 66 -6.61 -18.29 5.50
CA LEU A 66 -5.58 -18.75 4.56
C LEU A 66 -4.24 -18.94 5.28
N LEU A 67 -3.98 -20.18 5.70
CA LEU A 67 -2.75 -20.54 6.43
C LEU A 67 -1.48 -20.44 5.58
N GLN A 68 -1.60 -20.46 4.25
CA GLN A 68 -0.47 -20.42 3.31
C GLN A 68 -0.24 -19.03 2.71
N LEU A 69 -0.97 -18.02 3.16
CA LEU A 69 -0.93 -16.68 2.58
C LEU A 69 0.44 -16.03 2.76
N LYS A 70 1.09 -15.70 1.64
CA LYS A 70 2.41 -15.05 1.58
C LYS A 70 2.32 -13.62 1.07
N LYS A 71 1.26 -13.25 0.36
CA LYS A 71 1.11 -11.92 -0.21
C LYS A 71 -0.35 -11.50 -0.29
N ILE A 72 -0.61 -10.26 0.11
CA ILE A 72 -1.85 -9.57 -0.18
C ILE A 72 -1.53 -8.19 -0.75
N GLN A 73 -2.04 -7.92 -1.93
CA GLN A 73 -1.93 -6.63 -2.58
C GLN A 73 -3.32 -6.03 -2.75
N ILE A 74 -3.53 -4.84 -2.20
CA ILE A 74 -4.76 -4.08 -2.33
C ILE A 74 -4.45 -2.75 -3.01
N CYS A 75 -5.01 -2.56 -4.20
CA CYS A 75 -4.94 -1.33 -4.96
C CYS A 75 -6.32 -0.67 -4.95
N LEU A 76 -6.49 0.36 -4.14
CA LEU A 76 -7.73 1.13 -4.02
C LEU A 76 -7.72 2.29 -5.00
N TYR A 77 -8.84 2.50 -5.69
CA TYR A 77 -9.07 3.62 -6.59
C TYR A 77 -10.41 4.29 -6.24
N LEU A 78 -10.40 5.61 -6.06
CA LEU A 78 -11.50 6.36 -5.42
C LEU A 78 -12.51 7.00 -6.37
N ASP A 79 -12.68 6.43 -7.55
CA ASP A 79 -13.93 6.65 -8.27
C ASP A 79 -15.12 5.94 -7.58
N LEU A 80 -14.85 5.13 -6.54
CA LEU A 80 -15.81 4.36 -5.74
C LEU A 80 -16.14 5.10 -4.44
N VAL A 81 -17.41 5.49 -4.31
CA VAL A 81 -17.97 6.36 -3.25
C VAL A 81 -17.84 5.78 -1.84
N ASP A 82 -17.65 4.46 -1.71
CA ASP A 82 -17.75 3.79 -0.41
C ASP A 82 -16.42 3.63 0.35
N GLY A 83 -15.30 4.00 -0.25
CA GLY A 83 -13.98 3.79 0.35
C GLY A 83 -13.72 2.32 0.71
N VAL A 84 -12.53 2.01 1.20
CA VAL A 84 -12.27 0.73 1.87
C VAL A 84 -11.72 1.08 3.24
N GLU A 85 -12.57 0.93 4.25
CA GLU A 85 -12.13 0.97 5.64
C GLU A 85 -11.58 -0.41 5.96
N ILE A 86 -10.26 -0.53 6.12
CA ILE A 86 -9.64 -1.74 6.64
C ILE A 86 -9.60 -1.57 8.16
N GLU A 87 -10.49 -2.24 8.88
CA GLU A 87 -10.61 -2.09 10.34
C GLU A 87 -9.59 -2.94 11.11
N SER A 88 -9.18 -4.07 10.51
CA SER A 88 -8.23 -5.01 11.09
C SER A 88 -7.37 -5.65 9.99
N CYS A 89 -6.18 -6.13 10.36
CA CYS A 89 -5.22 -6.81 9.49
C CYS A 89 -4.81 -8.16 10.09
N PRO A 90 -4.54 -9.18 9.24
CA PRO A 90 -4.09 -10.46 9.76
C PRO A 90 -2.80 -10.29 10.56
N GLU A 91 -2.78 -10.88 11.76
CA GLU A 91 -1.69 -10.75 12.73
C GLU A 91 -0.39 -11.43 12.27
N SER A 92 -0.43 -12.26 11.22
CA SER A 92 0.75 -13.02 10.80
C SER A 92 1.78 -12.11 10.12
N SER A 93 3.00 -12.15 10.62
CA SER A 93 4.15 -11.36 10.14
C SER A 93 4.73 -11.86 8.81
N HIS A 94 4.10 -12.84 8.18
CA HIS A 94 4.71 -13.63 7.09
C HIS A 94 4.29 -13.21 5.69
N PHE A 95 3.33 -12.30 5.55
CA PHE A 95 2.86 -11.88 4.23
C PHE A 95 3.19 -10.42 3.92
N LEU A 96 3.54 -10.20 2.67
CA LEU A 96 3.68 -8.85 2.12
C LEU A 96 2.28 -8.27 1.97
N PHE A 97 1.90 -7.39 2.88
CA PHE A 97 0.73 -6.54 2.69
C PHE A 97 1.15 -5.24 2.00
N SER A 98 0.55 -4.95 0.84
CA SER A 98 0.80 -3.75 0.05
C SER A 98 -0.50 -3.01 -0.20
N LEU A 99 -0.53 -1.72 0.14
CA LEU A 99 -1.70 -0.86 -0.03
C LEU A 99 -1.39 0.35 -0.90
N ARG A 100 -2.21 0.57 -1.94
CA ARG A 100 -2.23 1.81 -2.74
C ARG A 100 -3.56 2.53 -2.58
N SER A 101 -3.55 3.83 -2.24
CA SER A 101 -4.76 4.65 -2.02
C SER A 101 -4.58 6.09 -2.51
N GLU A 102 -5.65 6.68 -3.07
CA GLU A 102 -5.70 8.04 -3.64
C GLU A 102 -6.56 9.07 -2.87
N GLN A 103 -7.06 8.80 -1.64
CA GLN A 103 -7.77 9.77 -0.75
C GLN A 103 -7.54 9.50 0.75
N HIS A 104 -7.87 10.51 1.57
CA HIS A 104 -7.87 10.50 3.03
C HIS A 104 -9.05 9.70 3.60
N ILE A 105 -9.06 8.37 3.51
CA ILE A 105 -9.71 7.54 4.53
C ILE A 105 -8.93 6.25 4.55
N LEU A 106 -8.13 6.05 5.59
CA LEU A 106 -7.65 4.74 5.98
C LEU A 106 -7.52 4.76 7.51
N LYS A 107 -8.40 4.03 8.21
CA LYS A 107 -8.12 3.52 9.56
C LYS A 107 -7.13 2.33 9.48
N VAL A 108 -6.17 2.38 8.56
CA VAL A 108 -5.10 1.36 8.44
C VAL A 108 -4.08 1.52 9.57
N ASP A 109 -4.22 2.56 10.40
CA ASP A 109 -3.45 2.78 11.63
C ASP A 109 -3.46 1.59 12.60
N THR A 110 -4.41 0.66 12.47
CA THR A 110 -4.48 -0.58 13.26
C THR A 110 -3.62 -1.72 12.68
N CYS A 111 -3.09 -1.56 11.46
CA CYS A 111 -2.42 -2.60 10.71
C CYS A 111 -0.93 -2.72 11.06
N GLN A 112 -0.64 -3.29 12.23
CA GLN A 112 0.73 -3.40 12.75
C GLN A 112 1.63 -4.39 12.00
N SER A 113 1.08 -5.24 11.13
CA SER A 113 1.81 -6.23 10.31
C SER A 113 2.19 -5.73 8.90
N LEU A 114 1.88 -4.47 8.55
CA LEU A 114 2.14 -3.91 7.22
C LEU A 114 3.64 -3.74 6.94
N LYS A 115 4.16 -4.50 5.96
CA LYS A 115 5.57 -4.43 5.51
C LYS A 115 5.82 -3.50 4.34
N SER A 116 4.84 -3.27 3.45
CA SER A 116 5.00 -2.40 2.28
C SER A 116 3.83 -1.46 2.13
N LEU A 117 4.09 -0.17 1.92
CA LEU A 117 3.04 0.83 1.76
C LEU A 117 3.31 1.71 0.55
N HIS A 118 2.27 1.94 -0.25
CA HIS A 118 2.33 2.79 -1.43
C HIS A 118 1.26 3.91 -1.35
N PRO A 119 1.44 4.95 -0.51
CA PRO A 119 0.44 5.98 -0.42
C PRO A 119 0.55 6.96 -1.60
N SER A 120 -0.59 7.36 -2.17
CA SER A 120 -0.64 8.35 -3.25
C SER A 120 -1.10 9.74 -2.76
N SER A 121 -1.02 10.72 -3.67
CA SER A 121 -1.05 12.20 -3.55
C SER A 121 -1.82 12.86 -2.40
N SER A 122 -2.93 12.29 -1.97
CA SER A 122 -3.86 12.88 -1.01
C SER A 122 -3.70 12.29 0.39
N PHE A 123 -3.13 11.10 0.51
CA PHE A 123 -2.89 10.44 1.79
C PHE A 123 -1.71 11.05 2.52
N VAL A 124 -0.79 11.67 1.79
CA VAL A 124 0.50 12.08 2.32
C VAL A 124 0.46 13.57 2.69
N THR A 125 0.39 13.86 3.99
CA THR A 125 0.55 15.20 4.56
C THR A 125 1.75 15.24 5.49
N ASP A 126 2.28 16.44 5.74
CA ASP A 126 3.44 16.68 6.61
C ASP A 126 3.24 16.07 8.02
N LEU A 127 2.01 16.08 8.53
CA LEU A 127 1.65 15.48 9.82
C LEU A 127 1.66 13.95 9.79
N LEU A 128 1.24 13.33 8.69
CA LEU A 128 1.17 11.87 8.62
C LEU A 128 2.56 11.24 8.66
N PHE A 129 3.56 11.85 8.01
CA PHE A 129 4.97 11.42 8.03
C PHE A 129 5.53 11.19 9.43
N GLN A 130 5.20 12.06 10.37
CA GLN A 130 5.69 11.97 11.75
C GLN A 130 5.09 10.77 12.51
N HIS A 131 3.92 10.28 12.09
CA HIS A 131 3.19 9.23 12.79
C HIS A 131 3.29 7.85 12.11
N PHE A 132 3.78 7.74 10.88
CA PHE A 132 3.90 6.44 10.20
C PHE A 132 4.77 5.45 10.97
N ALA A 133 5.91 5.89 11.52
CA ALA A 133 6.78 4.99 12.29
C ALA A 133 6.05 4.34 13.48
N SER A 134 5.18 5.09 14.17
CA SER A 134 4.37 4.56 15.27
C SER A 134 3.19 3.72 14.80
N LYS A 135 2.64 4.00 13.61
CA LYS A 135 1.49 3.28 13.05
C LYS A 135 1.89 1.96 12.40
N PHE A 136 3.08 1.92 11.80
CA PHE A 136 3.60 0.78 11.03
C PHE A 136 5.00 0.42 11.53
N PRO A 137 5.11 -0.16 12.72
CA PRO A 137 6.40 -0.40 13.38
C PRO A 137 7.30 -1.40 12.62
N VAL A 138 6.73 -2.21 11.74
CA VAL A 138 7.43 -3.24 10.95
C VAL A 138 7.52 -2.91 9.45
N LEU A 139 7.29 -1.65 9.07
CA LEU A 139 7.31 -1.25 7.67
C LEU A 139 8.74 -1.31 7.11
N GLU A 140 8.93 -2.15 6.10
CA GLU A 140 10.21 -2.40 5.42
C GLU A 140 10.31 -1.59 4.12
N SER A 141 9.19 -1.40 3.41
CA SER A 141 9.15 -0.72 2.11
C SER A 141 8.13 0.42 2.08
N LEU A 142 8.55 1.59 1.61
CA LEU A 142 7.67 2.75 1.42
C LEU A 142 7.88 3.35 0.03
N THR A 143 6.82 3.38 -0.78
CA THR A 143 6.83 4.04 -2.10
C THR A 143 5.81 5.17 -2.14
N ILE A 144 6.26 6.40 -2.27
CA ILE A 144 5.38 7.58 -2.29
C ILE A 144 5.28 8.09 -3.73
N SER A 145 4.07 8.16 -4.28
CA SER A 145 3.87 8.71 -5.62
C SER A 145 2.93 9.90 -5.63
N GLU A 146 3.19 10.85 -6.52
CA GLU A 146 2.28 11.96 -6.82
C GLU A 146 1.99 12.88 -5.62
N CYS A 147 2.87 12.99 -4.62
CA CYS A 147 2.67 13.91 -3.50
C CYS A 147 2.69 15.38 -3.97
N ARG A 148 1.54 16.06 -3.90
CA ARG A 148 1.37 17.45 -4.35
C ARG A 148 1.16 18.45 -3.21
N LYS A 149 0.91 17.99 -1.97
CA LYS A 149 0.59 18.91 -0.86
C LYS A 149 1.82 19.27 -0.01
N SER A 150 2.74 18.33 0.15
CA SER A 150 3.91 18.50 1.02
C SER A 150 5.05 19.23 0.31
N LYS A 151 5.72 20.11 1.07
CA LYS A 151 6.94 20.82 0.62
C LYS A 151 8.22 20.23 1.22
N GLN A 152 8.10 19.66 2.41
CA GLN A 152 9.23 19.08 3.14
C GLN A 152 8.88 17.65 3.54
N MET A 153 9.87 16.77 3.54
CA MET A 153 9.70 15.40 4.02
C MET A 153 10.82 15.07 5.01
N LYS A 154 10.44 14.64 6.21
CA LYS A 154 11.38 14.17 7.22
C LYS A 154 11.04 12.73 7.58
N ILE A 155 11.96 11.82 7.29
CA ILE A 155 11.88 10.41 7.64
C ILE A 155 12.97 10.17 8.68
N SER A 156 12.57 9.91 9.93
CA SER A 156 13.51 9.65 11.02
C SER A 156 12.97 8.56 11.92
N ARG A 157 13.84 7.66 12.39
CA ARG A 157 13.50 6.52 13.26
C ARG A 157 12.67 5.41 12.59
N TRP A 158 12.77 5.27 11.27
CA TRP A 158 12.14 4.15 10.58
C TRP A 158 13.15 3.03 10.34
N SER A 159 12.68 1.80 10.39
CA SER A 159 13.44 0.60 10.00
C SER A 159 13.20 0.24 8.53
N LEU A 160 13.14 1.26 7.65
CA LEU A 160 12.94 1.04 6.22
C LEU A 160 14.17 0.39 5.60
N GLU A 161 13.89 -0.57 4.75
CA GLU A 161 14.82 -1.30 3.88
C GLU A 161 14.82 -0.71 2.45
N SER A 162 13.63 -0.37 1.98
CA SER A 162 13.41 0.21 0.64
C SER A 162 12.57 1.49 0.73
N TRP A 163 13.02 2.53 0.05
CA TRP A 163 12.28 3.78 -0.09
C TRP A 163 12.25 4.21 -1.55
N GLU A 164 11.08 4.63 -2.01
CA GLU A 164 10.91 5.19 -3.34
C GLU A 164 10.02 6.43 -3.28
N ILE A 165 10.39 7.44 -4.05
CA ILE A 165 9.55 8.59 -4.29
C ILE A 165 9.51 8.94 -5.77
N SER A 166 8.32 9.20 -6.28
CA SER A 166 8.10 9.52 -7.69
C SER A 166 7.02 10.58 -7.89
N SER A 167 7.19 11.40 -8.92
CA SER A 167 6.18 12.39 -9.35
C SER A 167 5.73 13.37 -8.25
N CYS A 168 6.58 13.62 -7.25
CA CYS A 168 6.30 14.53 -6.13
C CYS A 168 6.87 15.93 -6.42
N ILE A 169 6.11 16.75 -7.15
CA ILE A 169 6.62 17.99 -7.78
C ILE A 169 6.83 19.17 -6.81
N ASN A 170 6.16 19.17 -5.66
CA ASN A 170 6.16 20.32 -4.74
C ASN A 170 7.14 20.15 -3.57
N ILE A 171 7.73 18.96 -3.43
CA ILE A 171 8.72 18.67 -2.40
C ILE A 171 10.04 19.34 -2.81
N VAL A 172 10.56 20.17 -1.93
CA VAL A 172 11.81 20.92 -2.15
C VAL A 172 12.95 20.42 -1.27
N ASP A 173 12.63 19.78 -0.15
CA ASP A 173 13.60 19.37 0.86
C ASP A 173 13.19 18.01 1.47
N ILE A 174 14.14 17.09 1.55
CA ILE A 174 13.96 15.75 2.08
C ILE A 174 15.10 15.43 3.06
N GLU A 175 14.77 15.16 4.31
CA GLU A 175 15.70 14.70 5.34
C GLU A 175 15.41 13.23 5.67
N ILE A 176 16.43 12.36 5.52
CA ILE A 176 16.30 10.92 5.78
C ILE A 176 17.35 10.46 6.79
N ASP A 177 16.85 9.82 7.84
CA ASP A 177 17.60 9.16 8.91
C ASP A 177 16.98 7.78 9.21
N THR A 178 17.42 6.78 8.45
CA THR A 178 16.96 5.38 8.54
C THR A 178 18.18 4.44 8.44
N PRO A 179 18.56 3.74 9.53
CA PRO A 179 19.83 3.02 9.60
C PRO A 179 19.90 1.76 8.71
N ASN A 180 18.75 1.19 8.33
CA ASN A 180 18.66 -0.07 7.59
C ASN A 180 18.27 0.11 6.13
N LEU A 181 18.22 1.34 5.62
CA LEU A 181 17.87 1.59 4.23
C LEU A 181 18.93 0.93 3.35
N PHE A 182 18.56 0.31 2.24
CA PHE A 182 19.56 -0.17 1.28
C PHE A 182 19.17 0.16 -0.16
N THR A 183 17.87 0.35 -0.41
CA THR A 183 17.36 0.83 -1.70
C THR A 183 16.70 2.19 -1.53
N CYS A 184 17.08 3.15 -2.37
CA CYS A 184 16.53 4.49 -2.39
C CYS A 184 16.34 4.96 -3.84
N ASN A 185 15.10 5.04 -4.31
CA ASN A 185 14.76 5.49 -5.66
C ASN A 185 14.09 6.86 -5.61
N TYR A 186 14.76 7.87 -6.16
CA TYR A 186 14.30 9.27 -6.10
C TYR A 186 14.06 9.85 -7.51
N HIS A 187 12.80 10.10 -7.85
CA HIS A 187 12.43 10.74 -9.11
C HIS A 187 11.79 12.11 -8.85
N GLY A 188 12.61 13.17 -8.79
CA GLY A 188 12.16 14.55 -8.61
C GLY A 188 13.29 15.58 -8.66
N PHE A 189 13.04 16.79 -8.15
CA PHE A 189 13.96 17.94 -8.17
C PHE A 189 14.34 18.50 -6.78
N ALA A 190 13.89 17.85 -5.70
CA ALA A 190 14.15 18.21 -4.32
C ALA A 190 15.62 18.00 -3.92
N VAL A 191 16.08 18.77 -2.94
CA VAL A 191 17.37 18.53 -2.28
C VAL A 191 17.21 17.38 -1.30
N LEU A 192 18.12 16.41 -1.36
CA LEU A 192 18.14 15.24 -0.48
C LEU A 192 19.26 15.36 0.56
N HIS A 193 18.88 15.43 1.84
CA HIS A 193 19.77 15.43 2.99
C HIS A 193 19.78 14.05 3.65
N HIS A 194 20.97 13.48 3.77
CA HIS A 194 21.18 12.18 4.39
C HIS A 194 22.03 12.31 5.65
N VAL A 195 21.54 11.78 6.78
CA VAL A 195 22.08 12.10 8.11
C VAL A 195 23.06 11.05 8.65
N ASN A 196 23.08 9.80 8.15
CA ASN A 196 23.92 8.73 8.72
C ASN A 196 24.73 7.91 7.68
N GLY A 197 26.06 8.08 7.68
CA GLY A 197 26.96 7.76 6.56
C GLY A 197 27.46 6.33 6.38
N ASN A 198 26.60 5.35 6.09
CA ASN A 198 27.02 4.07 5.51
C ASN A 198 25.98 3.54 4.51
N LEU A 199 25.77 4.25 3.40
CA LEU A 199 24.77 3.83 2.42
C LEU A 199 25.31 3.89 0.98
N ASN A 200 25.27 2.74 0.32
CA ASN A 200 25.33 2.62 -1.13
C ASN A 200 23.99 3.10 -1.71
N LEU A 201 23.75 4.41 -1.68
CA LEU A 201 22.57 5.01 -2.29
C LEU A 201 22.73 4.96 -3.81
N THR A 202 22.09 3.99 -4.47
CA THR A 202 21.85 4.05 -5.92
C THR A 202 20.63 4.95 -6.18
N CYS A 203 20.77 6.26 -5.93
CA CYS A 203 19.74 7.23 -6.28
C CYS A 203 19.82 7.54 -7.77
N PHE A 204 18.84 7.10 -8.55
CA PHE A 204 18.70 7.51 -9.94
C PHE A 204 17.94 8.84 -10.00
N THR A 205 18.65 9.97 -9.94
CA THR A 205 18.06 11.26 -10.32
C THR A 205 17.88 11.29 -11.84
N PRO A 206 16.68 11.59 -12.38
CA PRO A 206 16.55 11.81 -13.81
C PRO A 206 17.45 12.99 -14.19
N SER A 207 18.44 12.73 -15.04
CA SER A 207 19.32 13.75 -15.60
C SER A 207 18.48 14.89 -16.15
N THR A 208 18.83 16.12 -15.75
CA THR A 208 18.25 17.36 -16.22
C THR A 208 18.17 17.38 -17.75
N PHE A 209 17.00 17.08 -18.32
CA PHE A 209 16.70 17.51 -19.69
C PHE A 209 16.41 19.01 -19.63
N PHE A 210 17.48 19.81 -19.66
CA PHE A 210 17.38 21.16 -20.19
C PHE A 210 17.21 21.03 -21.71
N GLY A 211 15.95 20.94 -22.15
CA GLY A 211 15.57 21.20 -23.53
C GLY A 211 15.28 22.70 -23.67
N SER A 212 16.20 23.37 -24.35
CA SER A 212 16.21 24.77 -24.82
C SER A 212 14.88 25.29 -25.37
#